data_AF-A0A945CY83-F1
#
_entry.id   AF-A0A945CY83-F1
#
_cell.length_a   1.000
_cell.length_b   1.000
_cell.length_c   1.000
_cell.angle_alpha   90.00
_cell.angle_beta   90.00
_cell.angle_gamma   90.00
#
_symmetry.space_group_name_H-M   'P 1'
#
loop_
_entity.id
_entity.type
_entity.pdbx_description
1 polymer ?
#
loop_
_entity_poly.entity_id
_entity_poly.type
_entity_poly.pdbx_seq_one_letter_code
_entity_poly.pdbx_strand_id
1 'polypeptide(L)'
;MSLEYSAIKISTNEAKTIAKELFNLSGEAIALDGEADFNFKIQTTNKNYLLKISRPAENLDYVDFQSKLLQHSATKNAMEIPEIILDINGSAISKVKDENGEDRLVRLTSWIEGRLWSSVNPITNTLLHSLGEFAGLLTEGFQDFEHHFAERYLEWDISNAIWCKEKLDMFEGTQKNILSAFLTAFEQIQPVHAEFRKSVIHNDVNDNNILVENELINPSVLSIIDYGDAVKTQTINDVAITLAYAIMHKEDPIAAAVEVVKGYHKHFPLLEEELAVLHVLVAMRLTITVTKSAMNKIAEPENEYHQISEKPAWKVLEKWIAIHPELAACHFRKACGFDAHANLKSFKSFCSDNQCSLKELLPSINFEKVENIDMSVGSTSLGHEFEYNDLDVSNFKMAQRSKNAPTNFFAGGYAETRPIYSTSAYEIEGNCGPEYRTVHLGIDFWLTDQTPIHAFCDAEVHSVHDNNYDQDYGPTIILKHLLAKGK
;
A
#
# COMPACT_ATOMS: atom_id res chain seq x y z
N MET A 1 17.08 -12.18 35.63
CA MET A 1 17.00 -10.83 36.21
C MET A 1 17.24 -9.87 35.07
N SER A 2 16.21 -9.16 34.62
CA SER A 2 16.42 -8.06 33.67
C SER A 2 17.30 -7.04 34.36
N LEU A 3 18.50 -6.80 33.84
CA LEU A 3 19.30 -5.65 34.26
C LEU A 3 18.44 -4.40 34.05
N GLU A 4 18.36 -3.51 35.04
CA GLU A 4 17.67 -2.24 34.86
C GLU A 4 18.28 -1.52 33.65
N TYR A 5 17.43 -1.08 32.71
CA TYR A 5 17.87 -0.45 31.45
C TYR A 5 18.82 0.73 31.67
N SER A 6 18.60 1.49 32.75
CA SER A 6 19.48 2.58 33.19
C SER A 6 20.89 2.13 33.57
N ALA A 7 21.05 0.92 34.12
CA ALA A 7 22.32 0.39 34.60
C ALA A 7 23.24 -0.13 33.47
N ILE A 8 22.67 -0.38 32.29
CA ILE A 8 23.41 -0.91 31.12
C ILE A 8 23.62 0.12 30.01
N LYS A 9 23.17 1.36 30.21
CA LYS A 9 23.18 2.43 29.22
C LYS A 9 24.61 2.93 28.98
N ILE A 10 25.00 3.02 27.71
CA ILE A 10 26.28 3.58 27.31
C ILE A 10 26.21 5.11 27.32
N SER A 11 27.21 5.76 27.90
CA SER A 11 27.28 7.22 27.91
C SER A 11 27.81 7.78 26.58
N THR A 12 27.50 9.04 26.25
CA THR A 12 28.07 9.68 25.07
C THR A 12 29.59 9.84 25.16
N ASN A 13 30.15 9.94 26.37
CA ASN A 13 31.60 9.99 26.57
C ASN A 13 32.25 8.62 26.31
N GLU A 14 31.63 7.55 26.79
CA GLU A 14 32.07 6.18 26.52
C GLU A 14 32.01 5.87 25.02
N ALA A 15 30.91 6.24 24.34
CA ALA A 15 30.77 6.11 22.90
C ALA A 15 31.87 6.87 22.12
N LYS A 16 32.26 8.07 22.55
CA LYS A 16 33.40 8.82 21.97
C LYS A 16 34.71 8.06 22.13
N THR A 17 34.96 7.50 23.32
CA THR A 17 36.17 6.72 23.60
C THR A 17 36.22 5.49 22.69
N ILE A 18 35.13 4.73 22.59
CA ILE A 18 35.01 3.55 21.73
C ILE A 18 35.25 3.92 20.25
N ALA A 19 34.61 4.99 19.75
CA ALA A 19 34.79 5.46 18.37
C ALA A 19 36.25 5.83 18.07
N LYS A 20 36.93 6.46 19.02
CA LYS A 20 38.34 6.84 18.89
C LYS A 20 39.27 5.64 18.93
N GLU A 21 39.07 4.71 19.86
CA GLU A 21 39.94 3.56 20.06
C GLU A 21 39.83 2.52 18.94
N LEU A 22 38.59 2.23 18.50
CA LEU A 22 38.35 1.21 17.48
C LEU A 22 38.48 1.73 16.04
N PHE A 23 38.10 2.99 15.78
CA PHE A 23 37.98 3.51 14.41
C PHE A 23 38.86 4.74 14.14
N ASN A 24 39.66 5.19 15.12
CA ASN A 24 40.45 6.42 15.04
C ASN A 24 39.61 7.67 14.71
N LEU A 25 38.33 7.68 15.12
CA LEU A 25 37.41 8.79 14.88
C LEU A 25 37.33 9.70 16.10
N SER A 26 37.71 10.96 15.92
CA SER A 26 37.54 12.00 16.94
C SER A 26 36.39 12.93 16.56
N GLY A 27 35.36 12.99 17.41
CA GLY A 27 34.15 13.76 17.14
C GLY A 27 33.22 13.88 18.34
N GLU A 28 32.09 14.55 18.14
CA GLU A 28 30.99 14.58 19.10
C GLU A 28 30.15 13.30 18.96
N ALA A 29 29.66 12.75 20.07
CA ALA A 29 28.72 11.63 20.07
C ALA A 29 27.37 12.15 20.58
N ILE A 30 26.34 11.98 19.76
CA ILE A 30 24.98 12.37 20.07
C ILE A 30 24.18 11.07 20.17
N ALA A 31 23.56 10.83 21.32
CA ALA A 31 22.70 9.66 21.51
C ALA A 31 21.47 9.77 20.61
N LEU A 32 21.12 8.66 19.97
CA LEU A 32 19.92 8.50 19.16
C LEU A 32 19.01 7.46 19.82
N ASP A 33 17.73 7.52 19.49
CA ASP A 33 16.78 6.50 19.94
C ASP A 33 17.11 5.13 19.30
N GLY A 34 16.82 4.07 20.04
CA GLY A 34 17.10 2.70 19.63
C GLY A 34 16.39 1.70 20.53
N GLU A 35 15.81 0.67 19.93
CA GLU A 35 15.11 -0.39 20.66
C GLU A 35 16.10 -1.48 21.10
N ALA A 36 16.81 -2.10 20.16
CA ALA A 36 17.75 -3.20 20.46
C ALA A 36 19.14 -2.69 20.89
N ASP A 37 19.76 -1.83 20.08
CA ASP A 37 21.10 -1.28 20.32
C ASP A 37 21.07 0.12 20.94
N PHE A 38 22.18 0.51 21.56
CA PHE A 38 22.47 1.91 21.85
C PHE A 38 23.09 2.58 20.62
N ASN A 39 22.37 3.54 20.05
CA ASN A 39 22.73 4.22 18.81
C ASN A 39 23.36 5.59 19.10
N PHE A 40 24.46 5.91 18.41
CA PHE A 40 25.12 7.22 18.51
C PHE A 40 25.49 7.77 17.14
N LYS A 41 25.11 9.01 16.85
CA LYS A 41 25.71 9.77 15.75
C LYS A 41 27.08 10.27 16.17
N ILE A 42 28.13 9.81 15.48
CA ILE A 42 29.49 10.29 15.66
C ILE A 42 29.75 11.39 14.62
N GLN A 43 29.73 12.63 15.08
CA GLN A 43 29.92 13.82 14.25
C GLN A 43 31.39 14.25 14.26
N THR A 44 32.08 14.02 13.15
CA THR A 44 33.47 14.49 12.94
C THR A 44 33.48 15.79 12.14
N THR A 45 34.67 16.34 11.87
CA THR A 45 34.80 17.59 11.09
C THR A 45 34.25 17.48 9.67
N ASN A 46 34.35 16.30 9.04
CA ASN A 46 34.07 16.13 7.60
C ASN A 46 32.92 15.17 7.31
N LYS A 47 32.64 14.23 8.22
CA LYS A 47 31.68 13.14 8.01
C LYS A 47 30.96 12.77 9.29
N ASN A 48 29.77 12.24 9.13
CA ASN A 48 29.00 11.63 10.20
C ASN A 48 29.03 10.11 10.07
N TYR A 49 28.84 9.43 11.19
CA TYR A 49 28.75 7.97 11.25
C TYR A 49 27.68 7.56 12.26
N LEU A 50 27.14 6.35 12.09
CA LEU A 50 26.30 5.72 13.09
C LEU A 50 27.11 4.64 13.81
N LEU A 51 27.37 4.85 15.10
CA LEU A 51 27.96 3.86 15.99
C LEU A 51 26.83 3.12 16.70
N LYS A 52 26.72 1.81 16.48
CA LYS A 52 25.80 0.93 17.20
C LYS A 52 26.58 0.11 18.23
N ILE A 53 26.14 0.13 19.48
CA ILE A 53 26.72 -0.66 20.58
C ILE A 53 25.62 -1.53 21.18
N SER A 54 25.85 -2.85 21.19
CA SER A 54 24.84 -3.81 21.62
C SER A 54 24.56 -3.76 23.12
N ARG A 55 23.47 -4.40 23.53
CA ARG A 55 23.27 -4.81 24.93
C ARG A 55 24.28 -5.90 25.34
N PRO A 56 24.49 -6.17 26.64
CA PRO A 56 25.31 -7.29 27.07
C PRO A 56 24.75 -8.62 26.55
N ALA A 57 25.64 -9.56 26.24
CA ALA A 57 25.28 -10.91 25.78
C ALA A 57 24.40 -10.96 24.50
N GLU A 58 24.50 -9.93 23.65
CA GLU A 58 23.83 -9.89 22.34
C GLU A 58 24.26 -11.06 21.46
N ASN A 59 23.33 -11.56 20.64
CA ASN A 59 23.61 -12.67 19.75
C ASN A 59 24.56 -12.23 18.61
N LEU A 60 25.77 -12.81 18.54
CA LEU A 60 26.73 -12.49 17.49
C LEU A 60 26.20 -12.77 16.09
N ASP A 61 25.39 -13.82 15.89
CA ASP A 61 24.86 -14.17 14.57
C ASP A 61 23.84 -13.13 14.07
N TYR A 62 23.12 -12.47 14.98
CA TYR A 62 22.23 -11.36 14.68
C TYR A 62 22.99 -10.13 14.17
N VAL A 63 24.10 -9.84 14.85
CA VAL A 63 25.02 -8.75 14.51
C VAL A 63 25.73 -9.01 13.18
N ASP A 64 26.24 -10.23 12.99
CA ASP A 64 26.96 -10.68 11.80
C ASP A 64 26.05 -10.70 10.56
N PHE A 65 24.81 -11.15 10.71
CA PHE A 65 23.81 -11.13 9.64
C PHE A 65 23.60 -9.72 9.08
N GLN A 66 23.35 -8.73 9.95
CA GLN A 66 23.16 -7.34 9.53
C GLN A 66 24.41 -6.76 8.85
N SER A 67 25.58 -6.99 9.43
CA SER A 67 26.84 -6.51 8.89
C SER A 67 27.14 -7.11 7.51
N LYS A 68 26.94 -8.41 7.33
CA LYS A 68 27.13 -9.09 6.04
C LYS A 68 26.08 -8.70 5.01
N LEU A 69 24.84 -8.45 5.43
CA LEU A 69 23.80 -7.95 4.53
C LEU A 69 24.19 -6.58 3.97
N LEU A 70 24.62 -5.64 4.81
CA LEU A 70 25.08 -4.33 4.38
C LEU A 70 26.32 -4.42 3.47
N GLN A 71 27.30 -5.25 3.83
CA GLN A 71 28.48 -5.48 3.00
C GLN A 71 28.14 -6.08 1.64
N HIS A 72 27.25 -7.06 1.59
CA HIS A 72 26.75 -7.65 0.34
C HIS A 72 26.07 -6.58 -0.52
N SER A 73 25.21 -5.79 0.10
CA SER A 73 24.41 -4.79 -0.59
C SER A 73 25.27 -3.65 -1.15
N ALA A 74 26.35 -3.28 -0.45
CA ALA A 74 27.33 -2.29 -0.94
C ALA A 74 28.07 -2.76 -2.21
N THR A 75 28.07 -4.06 -2.53
CA THR A 75 28.62 -4.56 -3.81
C THR A 75 27.69 -4.32 -5.00
N LYS A 76 26.42 -3.97 -4.74
CA LYS A 76 25.42 -3.68 -5.75
C LYS A 76 25.42 -2.16 -5.99
N ASN A 77 26.14 -1.70 -7.02
CA ASN A 77 26.39 -0.28 -7.37
C ASN A 77 25.12 0.59 -7.64
N ALA A 78 23.91 0.07 -7.42
CA ALA A 78 22.65 0.71 -7.78
C ALA A 78 21.98 1.47 -6.62
N MET A 79 22.49 1.38 -5.39
CA MET A 79 21.82 1.92 -4.20
C MET A 79 22.77 2.67 -3.27
N GLU A 80 22.30 3.79 -2.72
CA GLU A 80 22.95 4.47 -1.61
C GLU A 80 22.40 3.89 -0.30
N ILE A 81 23.23 3.12 0.41
CA ILE A 81 22.88 2.45 1.68
C ILE A 81 24.01 2.60 2.70
N PRO A 82 23.75 2.42 4.00
CA PRO A 82 24.79 2.51 5.01
C PRO A 82 25.91 1.47 4.78
N GLU A 83 27.14 1.93 4.68
CA GLU A 83 28.31 1.09 4.47
C GLU A 83 28.95 0.72 5.80
N ILE A 84 29.36 -0.54 5.97
CA ILE A 84 30.13 -0.96 7.14
C ILE A 84 31.53 -0.33 7.09
N ILE A 85 31.89 0.36 8.17
CA ILE A 85 33.24 0.88 8.38
C ILE A 85 34.00 -0.12 9.26
N LEU A 86 35.13 -0.61 8.75
CA LEU A 86 35.98 -1.55 9.48
C LEU A 86 36.77 -0.83 10.58
N ASP A 87 37.03 -1.54 11.68
CA ASP A 87 37.92 -1.07 12.75
C ASP A 87 39.39 -0.99 12.28
N ILE A 88 40.27 -0.47 13.13
CA ILE A 88 41.71 -0.37 12.85
C ILE A 88 42.41 -1.72 12.60
N ASN A 89 41.76 -2.84 12.94
CA ASN A 89 42.25 -4.20 12.71
C ASN A 89 41.60 -4.85 11.47
N GLY A 90 40.71 -4.15 10.76
CA GLY A 90 39.99 -4.66 9.59
C GLY A 90 38.74 -5.49 9.92
N SER A 91 38.22 -5.44 11.16
CA SER A 91 37.01 -6.14 11.57
C SER A 91 35.76 -5.29 11.39
N ALA A 92 34.69 -5.90 10.85
CA ALA A 92 33.36 -5.28 10.75
C ALA A 92 32.63 -5.20 12.10
N ILE A 93 32.97 -6.11 13.01
CA ILE A 93 32.36 -6.23 14.34
C ILE A 93 33.50 -6.26 15.35
N SER A 94 33.49 -5.28 16.24
CA SER A 94 34.43 -5.20 17.36
C SER A 94 33.79 -5.66 18.65
N LYS A 95 34.61 -6.03 19.62
CA LYS A 95 34.18 -6.40 20.97
C LYS A 95 34.90 -5.54 21.99
N VAL A 96 34.15 -4.87 22.86
CA VAL A 96 34.70 -4.01 23.92
C VAL A 96 34.13 -4.41 25.29
N LYS A 97 34.82 -4.00 26.34
CA LYS A 97 34.31 -4.04 27.71
C LYS A 97 33.70 -2.68 28.03
N ASP A 98 32.44 -2.67 28.47
CA ASP A 98 31.83 -1.44 28.99
C ASP A 98 32.39 -1.07 30.37
N GLU A 99 31.95 0.08 30.92
CA GLU A 99 32.34 0.55 32.26
C GLU A 99 32.01 -0.46 33.40
N ASN A 100 31.07 -1.39 33.17
CA ASN A 100 30.71 -2.45 34.12
C ASN A 100 31.50 -3.76 33.90
N GLY A 101 32.37 -3.82 32.88
CA GLY A 101 33.13 -5.02 32.54
C GLY A 101 32.36 -6.06 31.73
N GLU A 102 31.21 -5.70 31.18
CA GLU A 102 30.41 -6.56 30.30
C GLU A 102 30.86 -6.45 28.85
N ASP A 103 30.74 -7.56 28.13
CA ASP A 103 31.10 -7.62 26.72
C ASP A 103 30.03 -6.96 25.84
N ARG A 104 30.45 -6.00 25.00
CA ARG A 104 29.60 -5.31 24.01
C ARG A 104 30.11 -5.55 22.60
N LEU A 105 29.19 -5.77 21.67
CA LEU A 105 29.48 -5.80 20.24
C LEU A 105 29.32 -4.39 19.66
N VAL A 106 30.28 -3.97 18.84
CA VAL A 106 30.35 -2.62 18.29
C VAL A 106 30.44 -2.68 16.78
N ARG A 107 29.59 -1.90 16.11
CA ARG A 107 29.58 -1.71 14.66
C ARG A 107 29.56 -0.22 14.34
N LEU A 108 30.20 0.15 13.25
CA LEU A 108 30.15 1.51 12.72
C LEU A 108 29.68 1.47 11.26
N THR A 109 28.72 2.32 10.92
CA THR A 109 28.27 2.52 9.54
C THR A 109 28.48 3.95 9.07
N SER A 110 28.59 4.14 7.75
CA SER A 110 28.47 5.47 7.16
C SER A 110 27.11 6.10 7.52
N TRP A 111 27.10 7.43 7.57
CA TRP A 111 25.88 8.20 7.75
C TRP A 111 25.38 8.68 6.39
N ILE A 112 24.08 8.55 6.16
CA ILE A 112 23.40 9.09 4.98
C ILE A 112 22.64 10.34 5.41
N GLU A 113 22.95 11.47 4.77
CA GLU A 113 22.31 12.74 5.09
C GLU A 113 20.96 12.86 4.37
N GLY A 114 19.89 12.95 5.15
CA GLY A 114 18.54 13.10 4.62
C GLY A 114 17.54 13.43 5.72
N ARG A 115 16.31 13.68 5.30
CA ARG A 115 15.15 13.84 6.18
C ARG A 115 14.45 12.50 6.35
N LEU A 116 13.92 12.24 7.54
CA LEU A 116 13.07 11.06 7.75
C LEU A 116 11.74 11.26 7.02
N TRP A 117 11.22 10.21 6.40
CA TRP A 117 9.90 10.21 5.74
C TRP A 117 8.79 10.74 6.66
N SER A 118 8.81 10.37 7.94
CA SER A 118 7.89 10.87 8.98
C SER A 118 7.87 12.39 9.14
N SER A 119 8.92 13.09 8.71
CA SER A 119 9.04 14.55 8.73
C SER A 119 8.70 15.23 7.40
N VAL A 120 8.47 14.46 6.34
CA VAL A 120 8.23 14.99 4.99
C VAL A 120 6.73 15.20 4.76
N ASN A 121 6.37 16.41 4.35
CA ASN A 121 5.01 16.76 3.98
C ASN A 121 5.02 17.88 2.90
N PRO A 122 4.26 17.77 1.80
CA PRO A 122 3.40 16.64 1.43
C PRO A 122 4.20 15.44 0.91
N ILE A 123 3.66 14.24 1.14
CA ILE A 123 4.10 13.02 0.47
C ILE A 123 3.39 12.94 -0.88
N THR A 124 4.10 13.20 -1.98
CA THR A 124 3.53 13.23 -3.34
C THR A 124 3.52 11.85 -4.01
N ASN A 125 2.77 11.71 -5.12
CA ASN A 125 2.79 10.49 -5.93
C ASN A 125 4.20 10.17 -6.47
N THR A 126 4.96 11.20 -6.86
CA THR A 126 6.37 11.03 -7.29
C THR A 126 7.24 10.47 -6.17
N LEU A 127 7.07 10.97 -4.94
CA LEU A 127 7.81 10.46 -3.78
C LEU A 127 7.42 9.01 -3.45
N LEU A 128 6.12 8.68 -3.48
CA LEU A 128 5.61 7.31 -3.32
C LEU A 128 6.18 6.36 -4.39
N HIS A 129 6.24 6.81 -5.64
CA HIS A 129 6.86 6.04 -6.73
C HIS A 129 8.34 5.78 -6.45
N SER A 130 9.10 6.80 -6.04
CA SER A 130 10.52 6.65 -5.71
C SER A 130 10.77 5.73 -4.51
N LEU A 131 9.86 5.70 -3.52
CA LEU A 131 9.89 4.72 -2.43
C LEU A 131 9.74 3.30 -2.97
N GLY A 132 8.78 3.10 -3.88
CA GLY A 132 8.62 1.83 -4.58
C GLY A 132 9.89 1.43 -5.30
N GLU A 133 10.48 2.33 -6.09
CA GLU A 133 11.70 2.06 -6.84
C GLU A 133 12.85 1.63 -5.93
N PHE A 134 13.08 2.36 -4.84
CA PHE A 134 14.14 2.04 -3.89
C PHE A 134 13.90 0.69 -3.18
N ALA A 135 12.67 0.42 -2.74
CA ALA A 135 12.33 -0.86 -2.10
C ALA A 135 12.47 -2.05 -3.07
N GLY A 136 12.11 -1.84 -4.35
CA GLY A 136 12.32 -2.84 -5.41
C GLY A 136 13.80 -3.10 -5.68
N LEU A 137 14.62 -2.05 -5.77
CA LEU A 137 16.09 -2.16 -5.88
C LEU A 137 16.70 -2.92 -4.70
N LEU A 138 16.21 -2.67 -3.49
CA LEU A 138 16.68 -3.33 -2.28
C LEU A 138 16.41 -4.83 -2.34
N THR A 139 15.18 -5.20 -2.71
CA THR A 139 14.79 -6.60 -2.87
C THR A 139 15.59 -7.30 -3.98
N GLU A 140 15.81 -6.64 -5.11
CA GLU A 140 16.67 -7.13 -6.19
C GLU A 140 18.10 -7.36 -5.69
N GLY A 141 18.65 -6.40 -4.93
CA GLY A 141 19.99 -6.46 -4.36
C GLY A 141 20.21 -7.59 -3.35
N PHE A 142 19.14 -8.16 -2.78
CA PHE A 142 19.19 -9.22 -1.77
C PHE A 142 19.00 -10.64 -2.32
N GLN A 143 18.69 -10.81 -3.62
CA GLN A 143 18.26 -12.11 -4.17
C GLN A 143 19.30 -13.23 -4.02
N ASP A 144 20.59 -12.91 -4.03
CA ASP A 144 21.71 -13.85 -3.91
C ASP A 144 22.38 -13.82 -2.52
N PHE A 145 21.79 -13.13 -1.56
CA PHE A 145 22.29 -13.09 -0.19
C PHE A 145 21.77 -14.28 0.63
N GLU A 146 22.70 -14.98 1.29
CA GLU A 146 22.38 -16.08 2.20
C GLU A 146 23.07 -15.89 3.55
N HIS A 147 22.34 -16.19 4.61
CA HIS A 147 22.87 -16.22 5.97
C HIS A 147 22.03 -17.16 6.82
N HIS A 148 22.66 -17.98 7.67
CA HIS A 148 21.93 -18.95 8.49
C HIS A 148 20.97 -18.28 9.50
N PHE A 149 21.32 -17.09 9.99
CA PHE A 149 20.46 -16.31 10.88
C PHE A 149 19.26 -15.65 10.16
N ALA A 150 19.23 -15.63 8.83
CA ALA A 150 18.11 -15.08 8.08
C ALA A 150 16.82 -15.91 8.26
N GLU A 151 16.94 -17.20 8.59
CA GLU A 151 15.83 -18.13 8.84
C GLU A 151 15.42 -18.13 10.31
N ARG A 152 15.12 -16.94 10.84
CA ARG A 152 14.69 -16.72 12.23
C ARG A 152 13.19 -16.46 12.32
N TYR A 153 12.62 -16.75 13.49
CA TYR A 153 11.25 -16.35 13.81
C TYR A 153 11.21 -14.88 14.23
N LEU A 154 10.28 -14.12 13.66
CA LEU A 154 9.98 -12.74 14.04
C LEU A 154 8.47 -12.55 14.07
N GLU A 155 7.95 -11.97 15.15
CA GLU A 155 6.52 -11.62 15.25
C GLU A 155 6.12 -10.49 14.27
N TRP A 156 7.11 -9.71 13.82
CA TRP A 156 6.96 -8.65 12.81
C TRP A 156 6.90 -9.17 11.37
N ASP A 157 7.35 -10.40 11.11
CA ASP A 157 7.19 -11.04 9.79
C ASP A 157 5.72 -11.43 9.58
N ILE A 158 5.13 -10.94 8.48
CA ILE A 158 3.73 -11.19 8.10
C ILE A 158 3.45 -12.70 8.03
N SER A 159 4.41 -13.52 7.61
CA SER A 159 4.23 -14.98 7.53
C SER A 159 3.92 -15.63 8.88
N ASN A 160 4.29 -14.97 9.98
CA ASN A 160 4.03 -15.43 11.34
C ASN A 160 2.80 -14.76 11.98
N ALA A 161 2.10 -13.86 11.28
CA ALA A 161 1.10 -12.93 11.86
C ALA A 161 -0.12 -13.59 12.53
N ILE A 162 -0.29 -14.91 12.43
CA ILE A 162 -1.43 -15.62 13.00
C ILE A 162 -1.50 -15.51 14.53
N TRP A 163 -0.36 -15.26 15.19
CA TRP A 163 -0.32 -15.05 16.65
C TRP A 163 -1.20 -13.88 17.10
N CYS A 164 -1.48 -12.89 16.24
CA CYS A 164 -2.37 -11.77 16.57
C CYS A 164 -3.80 -12.24 16.92
N LYS A 165 -4.22 -13.42 16.43
CA LYS A 165 -5.53 -14.02 16.77
C LYS A 165 -5.68 -14.28 18.26
N GLU A 166 -4.60 -14.67 18.93
CA GLU A 166 -4.59 -14.91 20.38
C GLU A 166 -4.72 -13.61 21.20
N LYS A 167 -4.52 -12.46 20.56
CA LYS A 167 -4.59 -11.13 21.19
C LYS A 167 -5.86 -10.37 20.83
N LEU A 168 -6.79 -10.97 20.08
CA LEU A 168 -8.04 -10.32 19.65
C LEU A 168 -8.90 -9.82 20.81
N ASP A 169 -8.80 -10.45 22.00
CA ASP A 169 -9.55 -10.04 23.19
C ASP A 169 -9.06 -8.72 23.81
N MET A 170 -7.95 -8.17 23.31
CA MET A 170 -7.49 -6.82 23.66
C MET A 170 -8.28 -5.71 22.96
N PHE A 171 -9.12 -6.06 21.98
CA PHE A 171 -9.89 -5.13 21.16
C PHE A 171 -11.40 -5.37 21.31
N GLU A 172 -12.18 -4.33 21.03
CA GLU A 172 -13.64 -4.36 21.13
C GLU A 172 -14.32 -3.72 19.91
N GLY A 173 -15.63 -3.95 19.74
CA GLY A 173 -16.46 -3.29 18.74
C GLY A 173 -15.91 -3.38 17.31
N THR A 174 -15.92 -2.25 16.60
CA THR A 174 -15.48 -2.15 15.20
C THR A 174 -14.04 -2.59 15.00
N GLN A 175 -13.14 -2.24 15.92
CA GLN A 175 -11.72 -2.63 15.85
C GLN A 175 -11.56 -4.15 15.84
N LYS A 176 -12.19 -4.85 16.80
CA LYS A 176 -12.16 -6.32 16.86
C LYS A 176 -12.72 -6.95 15.58
N ASN A 177 -13.80 -6.39 15.04
CA ASN A 177 -14.45 -6.90 13.82
C ASN A 177 -13.53 -6.78 12.59
N ILE A 178 -12.85 -5.63 12.43
CA ILE A 178 -11.90 -5.42 11.32
C ILE A 178 -10.74 -6.41 11.40
N LEU A 179 -10.10 -6.53 12.57
CA LEU A 179 -8.98 -7.48 12.75
C LEU A 179 -9.43 -8.92 12.55
N SER A 180 -10.61 -9.30 13.04
CA SER A 180 -11.15 -10.65 12.86
C SER A 180 -11.41 -10.97 11.39
N ALA A 181 -11.92 -10.01 10.61
CA ALA A 181 -12.14 -10.18 9.18
C ALA A 181 -10.81 -10.41 8.43
N PHE A 182 -9.78 -9.60 8.70
CA PHE A 182 -8.48 -9.75 8.07
C PHE A 182 -7.72 -10.99 8.51
N LEU A 183 -7.79 -11.38 9.78
CA LEU A 183 -7.22 -12.64 10.26
C LEU A 183 -7.88 -13.85 9.58
N THR A 184 -9.21 -13.83 9.41
CA THR A 184 -9.93 -14.88 8.69
C THR A 184 -9.50 -14.94 7.22
N ALA A 185 -9.38 -13.78 6.56
CA ALA A 185 -8.89 -13.71 5.19
C ALA A 185 -7.43 -14.20 5.07
N PHE A 186 -6.58 -13.89 6.05
CA PHE A 186 -5.20 -14.35 6.09
C PHE A 186 -5.11 -15.88 6.21
N GLU A 187 -5.90 -16.49 7.11
CA GLU A 187 -5.99 -17.95 7.23
C GLU A 187 -6.39 -18.62 5.90
N GLN A 188 -7.25 -17.99 5.11
CA GLN A 188 -7.68 -18.51 3.81
C GLN A 188 -6.58 -18.47 2.75
N ILE A 189 -5.76 -17.41 2.72
CA ILE A 189 -4.68 -17.27 1.73
C ILE A 189 -3.38 -17.98 2.15
N GLN A 190 -3.21 -18.31 3.44
CA GLN A 190 -1.97 -18.84 3.99
C GLN A 190 -1.41 -20.06 3.24
N PRO A 191 -2.21 -21.06 2.81
CA PRO A 191 -1.68 -22.20 2.06
C PRO A 191 -1.04 -21.80 0.72
N VAL A 192 -1.60 -20.81 0.01
CA VAL A 192 -1.04 -20.34 -1.27
C VAL A 192 0.15 -19.42 -1.03
N HIS A 193 0.05 -18.54 -0.04
CA HIS A 193 1.15 -17.64 0.35
C HIS A 193 2.41 -18.40 0.80
N ALA A 194 2.24 -19.54 1.48
CA ALA A 194 3.36 -20.39 1.91
C ALA A 194 4.25 -20.88 0.75
N GLU A 195 3.67 -21.05 -0.44
CA GLU A 195 4.35 -21.55 -1.65
C GLU A 195 5.02 -20.44 -2.48
N PHE A 196 4.82 -19.16 -2.13
CA PHE A 196 5.46 -18.07 -2.84
C PHE A 196 6.97 -18.05 -2.65
N ARG A 197 7.67 -17.45 -3.62
CA ARG A 197 9.12 -17.25 -3.59
C ARG A 197 9.53 -16.51 -2.31
N LYS A 198 10.68 -16.92 -1.78
CA LYS A 198 11.30 -16.34 -0.60
C LYS A 198 12.63 -15.70 -0.96
N SER A 199 12.93 -14.60 -0.31
CA SER A 199 14.24 -13.93 -0.35
C SER A 199 14.53 -13.34 1.02
N VAL A 200 15.78 -12.95 1.26
CA VAL A 200 16.04 -11.99 2.33
C VAL A 200 15.36 -10.67 1.94
N ILE A 201 14.61 -10.08 2.87
CA ILE A 201 13.91 -8.81 2.70
C ILE A 201 14.25 -7.88 3.88
N HIS A 202 13.96 -6.58 3.74
CA HIS A 202 14.18 -5.62 4.83
C HIS A 202 13.21 -5.83 5.99
N ASN A 203 11.94 -6.13 5.70
CA ASN A 203 10.89 -6.45 6.67
C ASN A 203 10.50 -5.30 7.65
N ASP A 204 10.97 -4.07 7.40
CA ASP A 204 10.67 -2.92 8.28
C ASP A 204 10.86 -1.56 7.59
N VAL A 205 10.33 -1.42 6.37
CA VAL A 205 10.33 -0.17 5.60
C VAL A 205 9.27 0.80 6.16
N ASN A 206 9.47 1.25 7.40
CA ASN A 206 8.59 2.19 8.09
C ASN A 206 9.01 3.66 7.90
N ASP A 207 8.16 4.59 8.32
CA ASP A 207 8.33 6.03 8.13
C ASP A 207 9.55 6.66 8.83
N ASN A 208 10.15 5.97 9.80
CA ASN A 208 11.38 6.40 10.47
C ASN A 208 12.64 5.71 9.92
N ASN A 209 12.47 4.72 9.04
CA ASN A 209 13.55 4.00 8.39
C ASN A 209 13.77 4.41 6.93
N ILE A 210 12.95 5.32 6.41
CA ILE A 210 13.08 5.86 5.05
C ILE A 210 13.74 7.23 5.13
N LEU A 211 14.88 7.38 4.45
CA LEU A 211 15.57 8.66 4.25
C LEU A 211 15.20 9.25 2.90
N VAL A 212 14.84 10.52 2.94
CA VAL A 212 14.43 11.33 1.80
C VAL A 212 15.45 12.45 1.60
N GLU A 213 15.67 12.82 0.34
CA GLU A 213 16.49 13.96 -0.05
C GLU A 213 16.12 15.26 0.73
N ASN A 214 17.11 16.14 0.91
CA ASN A 214 16.93 17.41 1.63
C ASN A 214 16.14 18.44 0.81
N GLU A 215 16.10 18.25 -0.51
CA GLU A 215 15.38 19.03 -1.48
C GLU A 215 13.89 19.15 -1.08
N LEU A 216 13.40 20.38 -0.96
CA LEU A 216 12.00 20.59 -0.56
C LEU A 216 11.01 20.37 -1.70
N ILE A 217 11.47 20.48 -2.95
CA ILE A 217 10.63 20.38 -4.15
C ILE A 217 10.97 19.08 -4.87
N ASN A 218 9.97 18.20 -4.99
CA ASN A 218 10.09 16.89 -5.63
C ASN A 218 11.28 16.05 -5.13
N PRO A 219 11.44 15.86 -3.81
CA PRO A 219 12.47 14.95 -3.31
C PRO A 219 12.19 13.51 -3.74
N SER A 220 13.26 12.72 -3.77
CA SER A 220 13.21 11.27 -3.93
C SER A 220 13.65 10.56 -2.65
N VAL A 221 13.30 9.28 -2.54
CA VAL A 221 13.88 8.40 -1.52
C VAL A 221 15.37 8.19 -1.81
N LEU A 222 16.20 8.47 -0.81
CA LEU A 222 17.65 8.39 -0.87
C LEU A 222 18.16 7.03 -0.39
N SER A 223 17.61 6.54 0.72
CA SER A 223 18.02 5.28 1.35
C SER A 223 16.92 4.73 2.24
N ILE A 224 16.95 3.42 2.46
CA ILE A 224 16.29 2.77 3.59
C ILE A 224 17.37 2.34 4.58
N ILE A 225 17.13 2.56 5.87
CA ILE A 225 18.06 2.28 6.96
C ILE A 225 17.43 1.30 7.96
N ASP A 226 18.29 0.81 8.86
CA ASP A 226 17.94 -0.12 9.94
C ASP A 226 17.49 -1.52 9.51
N TYR A 227 18.48 -2.35 9.20
CA TYR A 227 18.32 -3.74 8.75
C TYR A 227 18.12 -4.72 9.91
N GLY A 228 17.79 -4.22 11.10
CA GLY A 228 17.63 -4.99 12.33
C GLY A 228 16.54 -6.07 12.22
N ASP A 229 15.52 -5.87 11.40
CA ASP A 229 14.40 -6.79 11.24
C ASP A 229 14.46 -7.62 9.94
N ALA A 230 15.55 -7.52 9.19
CA ALA A 230 15.73 -8.29 7.97
C ALA A 230 15.53 -9.80 8.22
N VAL A 231 14.94 -10.50 7.26
CA VAL A 231 14.58 -11.92 7.42
C VAL A 231 14.40 -12.56 6.06
N LYS A 232 14.61 -13.89 5.97
CA LYS A 232 14.28 -14.67 4.79
C LYS A 232 12.84 -15.18 4.89
N THR A 233 11.94 -14.53 4.14
CA THR A 233 10.50 -14.86 4.12
C THR A 233 9.93 -14.62 2.72
N GLN A 234 8.62 -14.73 2.53
CA GLN A 234 7.95 -14.46 1.26
C GLN A 234 8.29 -13.06 0.76
N THR A 235 8.82 -12.95 -0.46
CA THR A 235 9.32 -11.68 -1.01
C THR A 235 8.22 -10.60 -1.06
N ILE A 236 6.98 -11.00 -1.38
CA ILE A 236 5.83 -10.09 -1.42
C ILE A 236 5.53 -9.41 -0.06
N ASN A 237 6.00 -9.98 1.06
CA ASN A 237 5.81 -9.37 2.38
C ASN A 237 6.51 -8.00 2.47
N ASP A 238 7.67 -7.82 1.81
CA ASP A 238 8.37 -6.53 1.85
C ASP A 238 7.54 -5.42 1.18
N VAL A 239 6.89 -5.74 0.05
CA VAL A 239 5.94 -4.84 -0.62
C VAL A 239 4.79 -4.49 0.31
N ALA A 240 4.19 -5.50 0.96
CA ALA A 240 3.08 -5.28 1.89
C ALA A 240 3.47 -4.37 3.06
N ILE A 241 4.70 -4.51 3.56
CA ILE A 241 5.26 -3.69 4.64
C ILE A 241 5.48 -2.25 4.16
N THR A 242 6.16 -2.06 3.03
CA THR A 242 6.35 -0.72 2.44
C THR A 242 5.01 -0.01 2.23
N LEU A 243 4.01 -0.73 1.71
CA LEU A 243 2.67 -0.20 1.50
C LEU A 243 1.98 0.21 2.80
N ALA A 244 2.04 -0.62 3.84
CA ALA A 244 1.35 -0.37 5.11
C ALA A 244 1.72 0.99 5.72
N TYR A 245 2.98 1.41 5.62
CA TYR A 245 3.43 2.73 6.10
C TYR A 245 3.25 3.84 5.05
N ALA A 246 3.48 3.56 3.76
CA ALA A 246 3.36 4.56 2.70
C ALA A 246 1.94 5.12 2.52
N ILE A 247 0.92 4.30 2.82
CA ILE A 247 -0.50 4.68 2.71
C ILE A 247 -1.06 5.33 3.98
N MET A 248 -0.26 5.44 5.05
CA MET A 248 -0.67 6.18 6.23
C MET A 248 -0.89 7.66 5.89
N HIS A 249 -1.87 8.28 6.54
CA HIS A 249 -2.28 9.67 6.32
C HIS A 249 -2.81 9.99 4.91
N LYS A 250 -3.15 8.96 4.11
CA LYS A 250 -3.76 9.13 2.79
C LYS A 250 -5.28 9.12 2.88
N GLU A 251 -5.90 9.98 2.06
CA GLU A 251 -7.36 9.99 1.93
C GLU A 251 -7.83 8.79 1.12
N ASP A 252 -7.16 8.55 -0.02
CA ASP A 252 -7.30 7.37 -0.86
C ASP A 252 -6.05 6.47 -0.72
N PRO A 253 -6.07 5.45 0.16
CA PRO A 253 -4.91 4.60 0.38
C PRO A 253 -4.61 3.68 -0.82
N ILE A 254 -5.60 3.30 -1.64
CA ILE A 254 -5.34 2.40 -2.79
C ILE A 254 -4.65 3.15 -3.93
N ALA A 255 -5.03 4.41 -4.18
CA ALA A 255 -4.33 5.26 -5.14
C ALA A 255 -2.86 5.48 -4.74
N ALA A 256 -2.59 5.71 -3.46
CA ALA A 256 -1.22 5.83 -2.96
C ALA A 256 -0.43 4.51 -3.08
N ALA A 257 -1.05 3.38 -2.74
CA ALA A 257 -0.43 2.07 -2.86
C ALA A 257 -0.03 1.73 -4.30
N VAL A 258 -0.87 2.10 -5.28
CA VAL A 258 -0.60 1.89 -6.71
C VAL A 258 0.71 2.55 -7.15
N GLU A 259 1.03 3.75 -6.67
CA GLU A 259 2.27 4.45 -7.05
C GLU A 259 3.52 3.72 -6.54
N VAL A 260 3.47 3.23 -5.30
CA VAL A 260 4.56 2.41 -4.71
C VAL A 260 4.71 1.08 -5.47
N VAL A 261 3.59 0.39 -5.77
CA VAL A 261 3.62 -0.88 -6.52
C VAL A 261 4.23 -0.68 -7.92
N LYS A 262 3.90 0.42 -8.62
CA LYS A 262 4.50 0.75 -9.91
C LYS A 262 6.02 0.89 -9.81
N GLY A 263 6.50 1.65 -8.81
CA GLY A 263 7.94 1.85 -8.60
C GLY A 263 8.66 0.55 -8.26
N TYR A 264 8.08 -0.24 -7.36
CA TYR A 264 8.65 -1.53 -6.95
C TYR A 264 8.75 -2.50 -8.12
N HIS A 265 7.66 -2.67 -8.87
CA HIS A 265 7.61 -3.60 -10.01
C HIS A 265 8.63 -3.27 -11.10
N LYS A 266 9.00 -1.98 -11.26
CA LYS A 266 9.99 -1.53 -12.23
C LYS A 266 11.37 -2.16 -12.01
N HIS A 267 11.76 -2.37 -10.75
CA HIS A 267 13.06 -2.92 -10.37
C HIS A 267 12.97 -4.40 -10.00
N PHE A 268 11.88 -4.82 -9.36
CA PHE A 268 11.64 -6.22 -9.03
C PHE A 268 10.26 -6.68 -9.51
N PRO A 269 10.18 -7.43 -10.63
CA PRO A 269 8.91 -7.85 -11.21
C PRO A 269 8.07 -8.71 -10.26
N LEU A 270 6.91 -8.18 -9.87
CA LEU A 270 5.88 -8.84 -9.08
C LEU A 270 5.03 -9.80 -9.93
N LEU A 271 4.61 -10.92 -9.33
CA LEU A 271 3.81 -11.96 -10.00
C LEU A 271 2.31 -11.76 -9.78
N GLU A 272 1.48 -12.19 -10.74
CA GLU A 272 0.03 -11.99 -10.70
C GLU A 272 -0.63 -12.61 -9.46
N GLU A 273 -0.16 -13.79 -9.04
CA GLU A 273 -0.61 -14.53 -7.85
C GLU A 273 -0.23 -13.82 -6.54
N GLU A 274 0.91 -13.14 -6.50
CA GLU A 274 1.34 -12.36 -5.33
C GLU A 274 0.47 -11.12 -5.15
N LEU A 275 0.17 -10.42 -6.26
CA LEU A 275 -0.69 -9.24 -6.27
C LEU A 275 -2.13 -9.56 -5.82
N ALA A 276 -2.60 -10.78 -6.07
CA ALA A 276 -3.94 -11.22 -5.71
C ALA A 276 -4.19 -11.26 -4.20
N VAL A 277 -3.14 -11.43 -3.39
CA VAL A 277 -3.24 -11.51 -1.92
C VAL A 277 -2.68 -10.29 -1.20
N LEU A 278 -2.06 -9.35 -1.93
CA LEU A 278 -1.34 -8.20 -1.37
C LEU A 278 -2.23 -7.32 -0.47
N HIS A 279 -3.52 -7.17 -0.81
CA HIS A 279 -4.48 -6.43 0.03
C HIS A 279 -4.55 -6.98 1.47
N VAL A 280 -4.62 -8.30 1.60
CA VAL A 280 -4.68 -8.99 2.90
C VAL A 280 -3.33 -8.89 3.62
N LEU A 281 -2.21 -9.03 2.91
CA LEU A 281 -0.87 -8.92 3.51
C LEU A 281 -0.61 -7.52 4.08
N VAL A 282 -1.01 -6.45 3.38
CA VAL A 282 -0.93 -5.07 3.88
C VAL A 282 -1.74 -4.93 5.17
N ALA A 283 -2.97 -5.45 5.18
CA ALA A 283 -3.82 -5.42 6.36
C ALA A 283 -3.22 -6.22 7.53
N MET A 284 -2.52 -7.33 7.26
CA MET A 284 -1.85 -8.11 8.28
C MET A 284 -0.65 -7.40 8.88
N ARG A 285 0.13 -6.63 8.11
CA ARG A 285 1.18 -5.78 8.70
C ARG A 285 0.58 -4.73 9.63
N LEU A 286 -0.50 -4.07 9.21
CA LEU A 286 -1.21 -3.09 10.05
C LEU A 286 -1.80 -3.76 11.31
N THR A 287 -2.31 -4.99 11.17
CA THR A 287 -2.81 -5.80 12.30
C THR A 287 -1.70 -6.11 13.31
N ILE A 288 -0.50 -6.48 12.84
CA ILE A 288 0.67 -6.65 13.69
C ILE A 288 0.99 -5.32 14.40
N THR A 289 1.03 -4.20 13.68
CA THR A 289 1.35 -2.87 14.24
C THR A 289 0.40 -2.50 15.39
N VAL A 290 -0.91 -2.59 15.20
CA VAL A 290 -1.89 -2.21 16.26
C VAL A 290 -1.90 -3.22 17.40
N THR A 291 -1.68 -4.51 17.12
CA THR A 291 -1.58 -5.56 18.16
C THR A 291 -0.35 -5.36 19.04
N LYS A 292 0.81 -5.09 18.42
CA LYS A 292 2.05 -4.78 19.11
C LYS A 292 1.93 -3.52 19.95
N SER A 293 1.33 -2.46 19.41
CA SER A 293 1.10 -1.22 20.16
C SER A 293 0.22 -1.46 21.39
N ALA A 294 -0.87 -2.22 21.25
CA ALA A 294 -1.75 -2.55 22.37
C ALA A 294 -1.03 -3.41 23.44
N MET A 295 -0.18 -4.35 23.04
CA MET A 295 0.65 -5.14 23.97
C MET A 295 1.67 -4.26 24.71
N ASN A 296 2.37 -3.40 23.98
CA ASN A 296 3.39 -2.53 24.55
C ASN A 296 2.77 -1.52 25.52
N LYS A 297 1.55 -1.04 25.27
CA LYS A 297 0.82 -0.16 26.19
C LYS A 297 0.52 -0.80 27.55
N ILE A 298 0.36 -2.12 27.60
CA ILE A 298 0.17 -2.86 28.85
C ILE A 298 1.53 -3.09 29.54
N ALA A 299 2.56 -3.44 28.77
CA ALA A 299 3.88 -3.76 29.31
C ALA A 299 4.67 -2.54 29.77
N GLU A 300 4.63 -1.45 29.00
CA GLU A 300 5.39 -0.22 29.17
C GLU A 300 4.50 1.03 28.94
N PRO A 301 3.55 1.32 29.84
CA PRO A 301 2.55 2.37 29.63
C PRO A 301 3.15 3.79 29.50
N GLU A 302 4.34 4.02 30.03
CA GLU A 302 5.04 5.31 30.00
C GLU A 302 5.87 5.54 28.72
N ASN A 303 5.99 4.53 27.84
CA ASN A 303 6.79 4.61 26.62
C ASN A 303 5.92 5.02 25.43
N GLU A 304 5.85 6.32 25.16
CA GLU A 304 5.03 6.88 24.08
C GLU A 304 5.53 6.51 22.67
N TYR A 305 6.80 6.13 22.50
CA TYR A 305 7.39 5.80 21.20
C TYR A 305 6.66 4.65 20.49
N HIS A 306 6.22 3.64 21.23
CA HIS A 306 5.51 2.47 20.69
C HIS A 306 4.07 2.76 20.24
N GLN A 307 3.59 4.01 20.36
CA GLN A 307 2.22 4.40 20.05
C GLN A 307 2.13 5.34 18.82
N ILE A 308 3.27 5.74 18.24
CA ILE A 308 3.33 6.74 17.17
C ILE A 308 2.52 6.29 15.94
N SER A 309 2.67 5.03 15.51
CA SER A 309 2.01 4.51 14.30
C SER A 309 0.62 3.93 14.54
N GLU A 310 0.12 3.84 15.78
CA GLU A 310 -1.14 3.16 16.10
C GLU A 310 -2.35 3.87 15.46
N LYS A 311 -2.48 5.18 15.72
CA LYS A 311 -3.59 6.00 15.20
C LYS A 311 -3.66 6.01 13.68
N PRO A 312 -2.57 6.28 12.93
CA PRO A 312 -2.63 6.23 11.48
C PRO A 312 -2.88 4.81 10.95
N ALA A 313 -2.36 3.76 11.59
CA ALA A 313 -2.64 2.38 11.20
C ALA A 313 -4.15 2.04 11.31
N TRP A 314 -4.82 2.46 12.39
CA TRP A 314 -6.27 2.29 12.52
C TRP A 314 -7.06 3.01 11.44
N LYS A 315 -6.72 4.28 11.14
CA LYS A 315 -7.36 5.03 10.06
C LYS A 315 -7.24 4.33 8.71
N VAL A 316 -6.07 3.75 8.43
CA VAL A 316 -5.87 2.95 7.22
C VAL A 316 -6.73 1.69 7.27
N LEU A 317 -6.70 0.90 8.34
CA LEU A 317 -7.49 -0.33 8.48
C LEU A 317 -9.00 -0.08 8.25
N GLU A 318 -9.54 1.00 8.79
CA GLU A 318 -10.95 1.42 8.64
C GLU A 318 -11.31 1.74 7.17
N LYS A 319 -10.40 2.36 6.42
CA LYS A 319 -10.58 2.62 4.99
C LYS A 319 -10.31 1.38 4.14
N TRP A 320 -9.31 0.58 4.53
CA TRP A 320 -8.79 -0.54 3.77
C TRP A 320 -9.76 -1.73 3.73
N ILE A 321 -10.51 -1.95 4.82
CA ILE A 321 -11.55 -2.98 4.89
C ILE A 321 -12.73 -2.70 3.93
N ALA A 322 -12.96 -1.42 3.59
CA ALA A 322 -14.00 -1.04 2.63
C ALA A 322 -13.60 -1.32 1.17
N ILE A 323 -12.32 -1.55 0.89
CA ILE A 323 -11.82 -1.90 -0.44
C ILE A 323 -11.92 -3.42 -0.61
N HIS A 324 -12.71 -3.86 -1.59
CA HIS A 324 -12.81 -5.29 -1.90
C HIS A 324 -11.45 -5.85 -2.36
N PRO A 325 -10.98 -7.01 -1.86
CA PRO A 325 -9.67 -7.56 -2.22
C PRO A 325 -9.47 -7.74 -3.73
N GLU A 326 -10.50 -8.18 -4.47
CA GLU A 326 -10.42 -8.31 -5.93
C GLU A 326 -10.28 -6.97 -6.65
N LEU A 327 -10.90 -5.91 -6.13
CA LEU A 327 -10.74 -4.56 -6.69
C LEU A 327 -9.33 -4.04 -6.45
N ALA A 328 -8.79 -4.23 -5.24
CA ALA A 328 -7.40 -3.91 -4.93
C ALA A 328 -6.43 -4.68 -5.85
N ALA A 329 -6.66 -5.99 -6.03
CA ALA A 329 -5.89 -6.80 -6.97
C ALA A 329 -5.97 -6.25 -8.40
N CYS A 330 -7.13 -5.77 -8.86
CA CYS A 330 -7.25 -5.13 -10.17
C CYS A 330 -6.38 -3.88 -10.31
N HIS A 331 -6.35 -3.04 -9.29
CA HIS A 331 -5.48 -1.86 -9.24
C HIS A 331 -3.99 -2.25 -9.29
N PHE A 332 -3.57 -3.22 -8.47
CA PHE A 332 -2.19 -3.67 -8.42
C PHE A 332 -1.72 -4.36 -9.71
N ARG A 333 -2.59 -5.18 -10.32
CA ARG A 333 -2.34 -5.80 -11.62
C ARG A 333 -2.12 -4.74 -12.69
N LYS A 334 -3.00 -3.74 -12.74
CA LYS A 334 -2.87 -2.63 -13.69
C LYS A 334 -1.59 -1.81 -13.46
N ALA A 335 -1.21 -1.59 -12.19
CA ALA A 335 0.04 -0.94 -11.80
C ALA A 335 1.28 -1.67 -12.35
N CYS A 336 1.23 -3.00 -12.39
CA CYS A 336 2.28 -3.86 -12.92
C CYS A 336 2.17 -4.14 -14.44
N GLY A 337 1.27 -3.44 -15.16
CA GLY A 337 1.11 -3.61 -16.61
C GLY A 337 0.29 -4.83 -17.05
N PHE A 338 -0.29 -5.59 -16.12
CA PHE A 338 -1.22 -6.68 -16.45
C PHE A 338 -2.63 -6.15 -16.80
N ASP A 339 -3.45 -7.03 -17.37
CA ASP A 339 -4.89 -6.78 -17.48
C ASP A 339 -5.48 -6.62 -16.07
N ALA A 340 -6.29 -5.58 -15.85
CA ALA A 340 -6.84 -5.25 -14.53
C ALA A 340 -7.53 -6.47 -13.92
N HIS A 341 -8.48 -7.09 -14.63
CA HIS A 341 -9.10 -8.33 -14.18
C HIS A 341 -8.48 -9.55 -14.89
N ALA A 342 -8.14 -10.59 -14.13
CA ALA A 342 -7.52 -11.81 -14.67
C ALA A 342 -8.35 -12.48 -15.79
N ASN A 343 -9.68 -12.40 -15.68
CA ASN A 343 -10.60 -12.99 -16.65
C ASN A 343 -10.94 -12.08 -17.85
N LEU A 344 -10.26 -10.94 -18.06
CA LEU A 344 -10.61 -9.99 -19.14
C LEU A 344 -10.63 -10.66 -20.53
N LYS A 345 -9.67 -11.54 -20.81
CA LYS A 345 -9.60 -12.27 -22.09
C LYS A 345 -10.79 -13.20 -22.28
N SER A 346 -11.12 -14.00 -21.26
CA SER A 346 -12.28 -14.90 -21.28
C SER A 346 -13.58 -14.12 -21.41
N PHE A 347 -13.71 -12.99 -20.70
CA PHE A 347 -14.86 -12.10 -20.82
C PHE A 347 -15.02 -11.53 -22.24
N LYS A 348 -13.93 -11.05 -22.86
CA LYS A 348 -13.96 -10.57 -24.25
C LYS A 348 -14.35 -11.67 -25.25
N SER A 349 -13.89 -12.91 -25.04
CA SER A 349 -14.31 -14.06 -25.85
C SER A 349 -15.80 -14.32 -25.69
N PHE A 350 -16.29 -14.39 -24.45
CA PHE A 350 -17.71 -14.55 -24.16
C PHE A 350 -18.56 -13.47 -24.83
N CYS A 351 -18.19 -12.19 -24.72
CA CYS A 351 -18.91 -11.10 -25.38
C CYS A 351 -18.92 -11.23 -26.91
N SER A 352 -17.84 -11.74 -27.50
CA SER A 352 -17.76 -11.95 -28.96
C SER A 352 -18.69 -13.06 -29.43
N ASP A 353 -18.84 -14.11 -28.62
CA ASP A 353 -19.72 -15.25 -28.89
C ASP A 353 -21.19 -14.99 -28.53
N ASN A 354 -21.46 -14.01 -27.66
CA ASN A 354 -22.79 -13.69 -27.12
C ASN A 354 -23.19 -12.26 -27.50
N GLN A 355 -23.36 -12.02 -28.80
CA GLN A 355 -23.88 -10.75 -29.31
C GLN A 355 -25.41 -10.73 -29.19
N CYS A 356 -25.95 -9.64 -28.67
CA CYS A 356 -27.38 -9.38 -28.59
C CYS A 356 -27.71 -8.14 -29.44
N SER A 357 -28.78 -8.21 -30.23
CA SER A 357 -29.27 -7.03 -30.94
C SER A 357 -30.11 -6.16 -30.02
N LEU A 358 -30.09 -4.84 -30.20
CA LEU A 358 -30.98 -3.92 -29.48
C LEU A 358 -32.47 -4.27 -29.67
N LYS A 359 -32.83 -4.91 -30.79
CA LYS A 359 -34.20 -5.37 -31.05
C LYS A 359 -34.60 -6.58 -30.20
N GLU A 360 -33.65 -7.40 -29.76
CA GLU A 360 -33.92 -8.49 -28.82
C GLU A 360 -34.03 -7.97 -27.39
N LEU A 361 -33.20 -6.97 -27.03
CA LEU A 361 -33.26 -6.29 -25.75
C LEU A 361 -34.56 -5.50 -25.57
N LEU A 362 -35.03 -4.87 -26.64
CA LEU A 362 -36.20 -3.97 -26.68
C LEU A 362 -37.18 -4.38 -27.79
N PRO A 363 -37.84 -5.55 -27.67
CA PRO A 363 -38.63 -6.15 -28.77
C PRO A 363 -39.89 -5.35 -29.12
N SER A 364 -40.38 -4.51 -28.20
CA SER A 364 -41.53 -3.64 -28.43
C SER A 364 -41.19 -2.35 -29.17
N ILE A 365 -39.91 -2.02 -29.35
CA ILE A 365 -39.47 -0.76 -29.96
C ILE A 365 -39.08 -1.00 -31.41
N ASN A 366 -39.79 -0.35 -32.33
CA ASN A 366 -39.45 -0.36 -33.75
C ASN A 366 -38.67 0.90 -34.11
N PHE A 367 -37.46 0.72 -34.62
CA PHE A 367 -36.59 1.82 -35.04
C PHE A 367 -35.76 1.43 -36.28
N GLU A 368 -35.45 2.44 -37.08
CA GLU A 368 -34.62 2.31 -38.28
C GLU A 368 -33.16 2.69 -38.01
N LYS A 369 -32.95 3.61 -37.08
CA LYS A 369 -31.62 4.17 -36.76
C LYS A 369 -31.51 4.40 -35.26
N VAL A 370 -30.31 4.17 -34.71
CA VAL A 370 -29.95 4.61 -33.36
C VAL A 370 -29.27 5.98 -33.46
N GLU A 371 -29.75 6.94 -32.69
CA GLU A 371 -29.18 8.28 -32.56
C GLU A 371 -28.54 8.43 -31.18
N ASN A 372 -27.27 8.86 -31.16
CA ASN A 372 -26.55 9.13 -29.93
C ASN A 372 -27.05 10.43 -29.28
N ILE A 373 -27.50 10.35 -28.04
CA ILE A 373 -27.76 11.53 -27.21
C ILE A 373 -26.48 11.86 -26.46
N ASP A 374 -25.83 12.94 -26.89
CA ASP A 374 -24.66 13.52 -26.24
C ASP A 374 -25.12 14.29 -24.99
N MET A 375 -24.80 13.76 -23.80
CA MET A 375 -24.97 14.39 -22.50
C MET A 375 -23.63 14.86 -21.92
N SER A 376 -22.58 14.90 -22.73
CA SER A 376 -21.27 15.36 -22.29
C SER A 376 -21.26 16.87 -22.01
N VAL A 377 -20.24 17.33 -21.31
CA VAL A 377 -19.98 18.76 -21.05
C VAL A 377 -19.91 19.62 -22.33
N GLY A 378 -19.62 19.01 -23.49
CA GLY A 378 -19.55 19.70 -24.78
C GLY A 378 -20.86 19.70 -25.57
N SER A 379 -21.92 19.07 -25.06
CA SER A 379 -23.17 18.90 -25.79
C SER A 379 -23.87 20.23 -26.03
N THR A 380 -24.03 20.57 -27.31
CA THR A 380 -24.84 21.72 -27.75
C THR A 380 -26.33 21.51 -27.49
N SER A 381 -26.75 20.28 -27.18
CA SER A 381 -28.16 19.94 -26.99
C SER A 381 -28.58 19.84 -25.54
N LEU A 382 -27.66 19.44 -24.65
CA LEU A 382 -27.86 19.43 -23.21
C LEU A 382 -28.15 20.85 -22.71
N GLY A 383 -27.34 21.81 -23.15
CA GLY A 383 -27.49 23.21 -22.81
C GLY A 383 -26.80 23.58 -21.49
N HIS A 384 -27.26 24.66 -20.87
CA HIS A 384 -26.70 25.18 -19.62
C HIS A 384 -27.29 24.48 -18.37
N GLU A 385 -26.68 24.73 -17.21
CA GLU A 385 -27.04 24.11 -15.92
C GLU A 385 -28.52 24.20 -15.57
N PHE A 386 -29.13 25.37 -15.76
CA PHE A 386 -30.55 25.56 -15.49
C PHE A 386 -31.46 24.75 -16.44
N GLU A 387 -30.97 24.30 -17.60
CA GLU A 387 -31.75 23.51 -18.55
C GLU A 387 -31.66 22.02 -18.26
N TYR A 388 -30.46 21.50 -17.96
CA TYR A 388 -30.28 20.07 -17.70
C TYR A 388 -30.67 19.65 -16.28
N ASN A 389 -30.76 20.60 -15.34
CA ASN A 389 -31.33 20.38 -14.01
C ASN A 389 -32.87 20.55 -14.00
N ASP A 390 -33.48 20.96 -15.11
CA ASP A 390 -34.93 21.09 -15.26
C ASP A 390 -35.48 19.90 -16.07
N LEU A 391 -36.22 19.02 -15.38
CA LEU A 391 -36.83 17.84 -15.98
C LEU A 391 -37.88 18.20 -17.04
N ASP A 392 -38.61 19.30 -16.88
CA ASP A 392 -39.62 19.73 -17.86
C ASP A 392 -38.96 20.19 -19.15
N VAL A 393 -37.85 20.94 -19.03
CA VAL A 393 -37.04 21.36 -20.19
C VAL A 393 -36.43 20.14 -20.89
N SER A 394 -35.86 19.21 -20.12
CA SER A 394 -35.25 17.99 -20.66
C SER A 394 -36.29 17.12 -21.38
N ASN A 395 -37.46 16.91 -20.77
CA ASN A 395 -38.58 16.18 -21.37
C ASN A 395 -39.11 16.86 -22.63
N PHE A 396 -39.22 18.20 -22.63
CA PHE A 396 -39.62 18.96 -23.80
C PHE A 396 -38.64 18.79 -24.96
N LYS A 397 -37.33 18.91 -24.70
CA LYS A 397 -36.27 18.72 -25.72
C LYS A 397 -36.34 17.31 -26.33
N MET A 398 -36.50 16.28 -25.49
CA MET A 398 -36.64 14.90 -25.96
C MET A 398 -37.92 14.66 -26.76
N ALA A 399 -39.03 15.26 -26.37
CA ALA A 399 -40.29 15.20 -27.13
C ALA A 399 -40.15 15.86 -28.51
N GLN A 400 -39.49 17.01 -28.61
CA GLN A 400 -39.24 17.67 -29.91
C GLN A 400 -38.32 16.84 -30.79
N ARG A 401 -37.25 16.24 -30.24
CA ARG A 401 -36.36 15.33 -30.97
C ARG A 401 -37.14 14.14 -31.53
N SER A 402 -37.94 13.48 -30.70
CA SER A 402 -38.77 12.34 -31.10
C SER A 402 -39.76 12.71 -32.21
N LYS A 403 -40.35 13.91 -32.16
CA LYS A 403 -41.26 14.41 -33.19
C LYS A 403 -40.55 14.67 -34.52
N ASN A 404 -39.32 15.19 -34.49
CA ASN A 404 -38.55 15.49 -35.69
C ASN A 404 -37.91 14.24 -36.32
N ALA A 405 -37.73 13.18 -35.53
CA ALA A 405 -37.13 11.92 -35.97
C ALA A 405 -37.91 10.70 -35.43
N PRO A 406 -39.15 10.45 -35.90
CA PRO A 406 -40.06 9.47 -35.31
C PRO A 406 -39.63 8.01 -35.49
N THR A 407 -38.66 7.73 -36.36
CA THR A 407 -38.11 6.38 -36.60
C THR A 407 -36.75 6.15 -35.91
N ASN A 408 -36.24 7.15 -35.17
CA ASN A 408 -34.98 7.04 -34.45
C ASN A 408 -35.21 6.47 -33.04
N PHE A 409 -34.27 5.64 -32.60
CA PHE A 409 -34.13 5.21 -31.22
C PHE A 409 -32.97 5.96 -30.57
N PHE A 410 -33.18 6.51 -29.38
CA PHE A 410 -32.19 7.34 -28.69
C PHE A 410 -31.47 6.52 -27.62
N ALA A 411 -30.16 6.40 -27.75
CA ALA A 411 -29.31 5.64 -26.83
C ALA A 411 -27.89 6.23 -26.79
N GLY A 412 -27.14 6.04 -25.71
CA GLY A 412 -25.78 6.57 -25.64
C GLY A 412 -25.17 6.56 -24.25
N GLY A 413 -24.13 7.37 -24.04
CA GLY A 413 -23.63 7.70 -22.70
C GLY A 413 -22.38 6.96 -22.22
N TYR A 414 -21.99 5.83 -22.82
CA TYR A 414 -20.84 5.08 -22.32
C TYR A 414 -19.53 5.86 -22.42
N ALA A 415 -18.79 5.92 -21.31
CA ALA A 415 -17.54 6.66 -21.13
C ALA A 415 -17.67 8.17 -21.41
N GLU A 416 -18.84 8.74 -21.10
CA GLU A 416 -19.15 10.14 -21.33
C GLU A 416 -18.91 10.99 -20.07
N THR A 417 -18.15 12.09 -20.19
CA THR A 417 -17.96 13.06 -19.10
C THR A 417 -19.15 14.00 -19.00
N ARG A 418 -19.97 13.85 -17.96
CA ARG A 418 -21.23 14.59 -17.80
C ARG A 418 -21.15 15.66 -16.73
N PRO A 419 -21.76 16.85 -16.95
CA PRO A 419 -21.82 17.90 -15.94
C PRO A 419 -22.81 17.57 -14.81
N ILE A 420 -23.79 16.68 -15.04
CA ILE A 420 -24.83 16.35 -14.05
C ILE A 420 -24.27 15.70 -12.76
N TYR A 421 -23.05 15.18 -12.80
CA TYR A 421 -22.39 14.54 -11.64
C TYR A 421 -21.46 15.48 -10.87
N SER A 422 -21.58 16.80 -11.03
CA SER A 422 -20.77 17.78 -10.29
C SER A 422 -21.37 18.21 -8.95
N THR A 423 -22.39 17.50 -8.46
CA THR A 423 -23.00 17.78 -7.15
C THR A 423 -22.20 17.14 -6.02
N SER A 424 -22.39 17.61 -4.80
CA SER A 424 -21.69 17.08 -3.61
C SER A 424 -22.00 15.60 -3.33
N ALA A 425 -23.08 15.05 -3.89
CA ALA A 425 -23.40 13.62 -3.82
C ALA A 425 -22.36 12.73 -4.52
N TYR A 426 -21.63 13.29 -5.49
CA TYR A 426 -20.62 12.59 -6.30
C TYR A 426 -19.18 12.98 -5.97
N GLU A 427 -19.00 13.83 -4.97
CA GLU A 427 -17.71 14.26 -4.46
C GLU A 427 -17.05 13.13 -3.66
N ILE A 428 -15.79 12.86 -3.95
CA ILE A 428 -14.93 11.93 -3.22
C ILE A 428 -13.67 12.69 -2.83
N GLU A 429 -13.27 12.57 -1.57
CA GLU A 429 -11.99 13.10 -1.14
C GLU A 429 -10.85 12.20 -1.65
N GLY A 430 -10.04 12.73 -2.56
CA GLY A 430 -8.82 12.09 -3.06
C GLY A 430 -7.57 12.58 -2.32
N ASN A 431 -6.41 12.01 -2.67
CA ASN A 431 -5.13 12.42 -2.06
C ASN A 431 -4.66 13.83 -2.44
N CYS A 432 -5.29 14.45 -3.44
CA CYS A 432 -4.96 15.80 -3.92
C CYS A 432 -6.14 16.77 -3.76
N GLY A 433 -7.11 16.43 -2.90
CA GLY A 433 -8.35 17.17 -2.69
C GLY A 433 -9.56 16.48 -3.31
N PRO A 434 -10.72 17.16 -3.31
CA PRO A 434 -11.96 16.58 -3.78
C PRO A 434 -11.97 16.35 -5.30
N GLU A 435 -12.50 15.21 -5.70
CA GLU A 435 -12.72 14.80 -7.09
C GLU A 435 -14.19 14.39 -7.26
N TYR A 436 -14.73 14.52 -8.48
CA TYR A 436 -16.13 14.20 -8.77
C TYR A 436 -16.23 13.02 -9.74
N ARG A 437 -17.17 12.10 -9.49
CA ARG A 437 -17.48 10.97 -10.40
C ARG A 437 -18.17 11.46 -11.67
N THR A 438 -17.40 12.05 -12.58
CA THR A 438 -17.95 12.73 -13.77
C THR A 438 -18.16 11.82 -14.98
N VAL A 439 -17.62 10.60 -14.99
CA VAL A 439 -17.66 9.70 -16.14
C VAL A 439 -18.82 8.71 -16.00
N HIS A 440 -19.78 8.77 -16.92
CA HIS A 440 -20.85 7.79 -17.04
C HIS A 440 -20.31 6.48 -17.61
N LEU A 441 -20.45 5.38 -16.85
CA LEU A 441 -19.99 4.04 -17.26
C LEU A 441 -21.13 3.15 -17.80
N GLY A 442 -22.36 3.66 -17.83
CA GLY A 442 -23.54 2.96 -18.33
C GLY A 442 -23.81 3.21 -19.82
N ILE A 443 -24.88 2.59 -20.33
CA ILE A 443 -25.51 2.95 -21.59
C ILE A 443 -26.95 3.32 -21.26
N ASP A 444 -27.35 4.53 -21.59
CA ASP A 444 -28.69 5.03 -21.38
C ASP A 444 -29.57 4.71 -22.59
N PHE A 445 -30.82 4.35 -22.31
CA PHE A 445 -31.88 4.15 -23.31
C PHE A 445 -33.05 5.08 -22.95
N TRP A 446 -33.40 6.01 -23.84
CA TRP A 446 -34.54 6.91 -23.63
C TRP A 446 -35.82 6.23 -24.09
N LEU A 447 -36.56 5.67 -23.14
CA LEU A 447 -37.76 4.86 -23.37
C LEU A 447 -38.99 5.50 -22.73
N THR A 448 -40.17 5.16 -23.27
CA THR A 448 -41.44 5.43 -22.58
C THR A 448 -41.59 4.51 -21.38
N ASP A 449 -42.35 4.96 -20.38
CA ASP A 449 -42.71 4.15 -19.23
C ASP A 449 -43.37 2.83 -19.64
N GLN A 450 -43.21 1.80 -18.81
CA GLN A 450 -43.75 0.45 -19.04
C GLN A 450 -43.21 -0.26 -20.30
N THR A 451 -42.16 0.24 -20.94
CA THR A 451 -41.48 -0.47 -22.04
C THR A 451 -40.87 -1.78 -21.53
N PRO A 452 -41.23 -2.94 -22.09
CA PRO A 452 -40.58 -4.20 -21.76
C PRO A 452 -39.08 -4.19 -22.11
N ILE A 453 -38.24 -4.52 -21.14
CA ILE A 453 -36.80 -4.70 -21.30
C ILE A 453 -36.49 -6.17 -21.05
N HIS A 454 -35.79 -6.81 -21.99
CA HIS A 454 -35.34 -8.19 -21.86
C HIS A 454 -33.88 -8.25 -21.37
N ALA A 455 -33.48 -9.35 -20.75
CA ALA A 455 -32.07 -9.59 -20.47
C ALA A 455 -31.32 -9.93 -21.77
N PHE A 456 -30.05 -9.53 -21.86
CA PHE A 456 -29.24 -9.78 -23.07
C PHE A 456 -28.92 -11.28 -23.28
N CYS A 457 -28.85 -12.05 -22.20
CA CYS A 457 -28.75 -13.51 -22.21
C CYS A 457 -29.30 -14.08 -20.89
N ASP A 458 -29.30 -15.41 -20.79
CA ASP A 458 -29.68 -16.11 -19.57
C ASP A 458 -28.92 -15.56 -18.35
N ALA A 459 -29.68 -15.24 -17.31
CA ALA A 459 -29.16 -14.60 -16.12
C ALA A 459 -29.95 -14.99 -14.88
N GLU A 460 -29.29 -14.89 -13.74
CA GLU A 460 -29.94 -14.92 -12.43
C GLU A 460 -30.09 -13.48 -11.92
N VAL A 461 -31.27 -13.14 -11.38
CA VAL A 461 -31.43 -11.87 -10.67
C VAL A 461 -30.64 -11.95 -9.37
N HIS A 462 -29.54 -11.21 -9.30
CA HIS A 462 -28.65 -11.20 -8.14
C HIS A 462 -29.21 -10.31 -7.03
N SER A 463 -29.64 -9.10 -7.37
CA SER A 463 -30.21 -8.15 -6.43
C SER A 463 -31.12 -7.13 -7.09
N VAL A 464 -32.08 -6.62 -6.33
CA VAL A 464 -32.95 -5.51 -6.70
C VAL A 464 -32.87 -4.46 -5.60
N HIS A 465 -32.65 -3.20 -5.96
CA HIS A 465 -32.52 -2.09 -5.01
C HIS A 465 -33.12 -0.81 -5.59
N ASP A 466 -33.69 0.05 -4.76
CA ASP A 466 -34.19 1.37 -5.16
C ASP A 466 -33.22 2.46 -4.68
N ASN A 467 -32.36 2.95 -5.57
CA ASN A 467 -31.39 3.99 -5.25
C ASN A 467 -32.07 5.37 -5.36
N ASN A 468 -32.59 5.87 -4.26
CA ASN A 468 -33.46 7.04 -4.21
C ASN A 468 -32.76 8.33 -3.73
N TYR A 469 -31.42 8.39 -3.83
CA TYR A 469 -30.68 9.62 -3.60
C TYR A 469 -30.87 10.60 -4.76
N ASP A 470 -30.66 11.89 -4.51
CA ASP A 470 -30.77 12.92 -5.54
C ASP A 470 -29.81 12.63 -6.70
N GLN A 471 -30.35 12.66 -7.93
CA GLN A 471 -29.63 12.36 -9.17
C GLN A 471 -29.04 10.93 -9.29
N ASP A 472 -29.39 10.01 -8.39
CA ASP A 472 -28.91 8.62 -8.40
C ASP A 472 -29.56 7.79 -9.53
N TYR A 473 -29.12 6.54 -9.70
CA TYR A 473 -29.53 5.65 -10.79
C TYR A 473 -30.97 5.11 -10.67
N GLY A 474 -31.70 5.44 -9.60
CA GLY A 474 -33.06 4.95 -9.37
C GLY A 474 -33.12 3.43 -9.12
N PRO A 475 -34.27 2.80 -9.39
CA PRO A 475 -34.43 1.35 -9.28
C PRO A 475 -33.43 0.58 -10.14
N THR A 476 -32.61 -0.26 -9.50
CA THR A 476 -31.55 -1.05 -10.13
C THR A 476 -31.79 -2.54 -9.94
N ILE A 477 -31.59 -3.28 -11.02
CA ILE A 477 -31.56 -4.75 -11.03
C ILE A 477 -30.16 -5.18 -11.46
N ILE A 478 -29.49 -5.98 -10.63
CA ILE A 478 -28.21 -6.58 -10.98
C ILE A 478 -28.45 -8.01 -11.45
N LEU A 479 -27.93 -8.32 -12.63
CA LEU A 479 -28.01 -9.64 -13.24
C LEU A 479 -26.66 -10.34 -13.18
N LYS A 480 -26.66 -11.62 -12.79
CA LYS A 480 -25.48 -12.48 -12.77
C LYS A 480 -25.51 -13.42 -13.98
N HIS A 481 -24.42 -13.41 -14.74
CA HIS A 481 -24.26 -14.21 -15.96
C HIS A 481 -23.15 -15.23 -15.79
N LEU A 482 -23.31 -16.40 -16.42
CA LEU A 482 -22.28 -17.43 -16.47
C LEU A 482 -21.52 -17.33 -17.80
N LEU A 483 -20.22 -17.10 -17.72
CA LEU A 483 -19.31 -17.02 -18.87
C LEU A 483 -19.03 -18.43 -19.43
N ALA A 484 -20.06 -19.10 -19.97
CA ALA A 484 -20.06 -20.49 -20.48
C ALA A 484 -19.67 -21.61 -19.47
N LYS A 485 -20.11 -22.85 -19.73
CA LYS A 485 -19.94 -24.01 -18.83
C LYS A 485 -18.47 -24.41 -18.70
N GLY A 486 -17.79 -24.00 -17.63
CA GLY A 486 -16.50 -24.61 -17.24
C GLY A 486 -15.53 -23.76 -16.44
N LYS A 487 -15.90 -23.29 -15.25
CA LYS A 487 -15.31 -23.64 -13.96
C LYS A 487 -16.11 -23.02 -12.84
#